data_AF-A0A1F2U1U4-F1
#
_entry.id   AF-A0A1F2U1U4-F1
#
_cell.length_a   1.000
_cell.length_b   1.000
_cell.length_c   1.000
_cell.angle_alpha   90.00
_cell.angle_beta   90.00
_cell.angle_gamma   90.00
#
_symmetry.space_group_name_H-M   'P 1'
#
loop_
_entity.id
_entity.type
_entity.pdbx_description
1 polymer ?
#
loop_
_entity_poly.entity_id
_entity_poly.type
_entity_poly.pdbx_seq_one_letter_code
_entity_poly.pdbx_strand_id
1 'polypeptide(L)'
;MNEQQAREYWASMTHGEKLFFATSNGNAASFAYGRLQMHRNAAHTQMVRIREAIAASKSKIPEPGPGATQEERRAYVREGTRRMQPVFAEVHFYFVCWSGCRNMLRILVGQPEFLEAKKIFDGYRKEFEHYVAGRNSFEHFHDRLPGRPEADRVKEVQPDPRAGPHRIFAGFHAGKYIHSNLEWDISPASLERLEKYIDDVLSVVHKRIDEEFIRKGIAA
;
A
#
# COMPACT_ATOMS: atom_id res chain seq x y z
N MET A 1 29.22 30.34 -16.63
CA MET A 1 28.78 30.44 -15.23
C MET A 1 30.03 30.41 -14.37
N ASN A 2 30.24 31.38 -13.46
CA ASN A 2 31.38 31.32 -12.56
C ASN A 2 31.14 30.27 -11.46
N GLU A 3 32.19 29.85 -10.75
CA GLU A 3 32.12 28.76 -9.76
C GLU A 3 31.10 29.04 -8.64
N GLN A 4 30.95 30.30 -8.25
CA GLN A 4 29.99 30.71 -7.23
C GLN A 4 28.54 30.62 -7.73
N GLN A 5 28.25 31.09 -8.95
CA GLN A 5 26.95 30.95 -9.60
C GLN A 5 26.58 29.49 -9.82
N ALA A 6 27.57 28.63 -10.12
CA ALA A 6 27.35 27.20 -10.22
C ALA A 6 26.90 26.65 -8.87
N ARG A 7 27.66 26.90 -7.80
CA ARG A 7 27.33 26.46 -6.44
C ARG A 7 25.94 26.94 -5.99
N GLU A 8 25.58 28.19 -6.29
CA GLU A 8 24.27 28.76 -5.97
C GLU A 8 23.13 28.09 -6.76
N TYR A 9 23.30 27.92 -8.08
CA TYR A 9 22.33 27.22 -8.93
C TYR A 9 22.10 25.79 -8.42
N TRP A 10 23.17 25.06 -8.12
CA TRP A 10 23.05 23.69 -7.68
C TRP A 10 22.50 23.55 -6.25
N ALA A 11 22.79 24.49 -5.35
CA ALA A 11 22.21 24.53 -4.01
C ALA A 11 20.69 24.77 -4.05
N SER A 12 20.20 25.42 -5.10
CA SER A 12 18.76 25.65 -5.31
C SER A 12 18.01 24.40 -5.79
N MET A 13 18.70 23.36 -6.26
CA MET A 13 18.08 22.16 -6.80
C MET A 13 17.56 21.22 -5.71
N THR A 14 16.38 20.65 -5.97
CA THR A 14 15.79 19.58 -5.17
C THR A 14 16.58 18.28 -5.31
N HIS A 15 16.42 17.36 -4.35
CA HIS A 15 17.00 16.01 -4.45
C HIS A 15 16.55 15.27 -5.72
N GLY A 16 15.30 15.47 -6.14
CA GLY A 16 14.76 14.89 -7.37
C GLY A 16 15.52 15.34 -8.62
N GLU A 17 15.91 16.62 -8.69
CA GLU A 17 16.68 17.15 -9.81
C GLU A 17 18.16 16.75 -9.72
N LYS A 18 18.73 16.74 -8.51
CA LYS A 18 20.12 16.30 -8.29
C LYS A 18 20.34 14.83 -8.69
N LEU A 19 19.33 13.96 -8.51
CA LEU A 19 19.39 12.54 -8.91
C LEU A 19 19.76 12.33 -10.37
N PHE A 20 19.31 13.24 -11.25
CA PHE A 20 19.62 13.18 -12.68
C PHE A 20 21.13 13.22 -12.95
N PHE A 21 21.87 13.97 -12.14
CA PHE A 21 23.33 14.18 -12.30
C PHE A 21 24.16 13.27 -11.38
N ALA A 22 23.60 12.88 -10.24
CA ALA A 22 24.30 12.12 -9.21
C ALA A 22 24.42 10.62 -9.56
N THR A 23 23.50 10.07 -10.36
CA THR A 23 23.37 8.62 -10.57
C THR A 23 23.72 8.16 -11.99
N SER A 24 24.15 6.91 -12.11
CA SER A 24 24.48 6.26 -13.40
C SER A 24 23.30 6.22 -14.36
N ASN A 25 22.06 6.11 -13.87
CA ASN A 25 20.84 6.23 -14.66
C ASN A 25 19.92 7.33 -14.10
N GLY A 26 20.36 8.58 -14.29
CA GLY A 26 19.67 9.78 -13.83
C GLY A 26 18.19 9.88 -14.21
N ASN A 27 17.84 9.48 -15.43
CA ASN A 27 16.46 9.45 -15.90
C ASN A 27 15.57 8.53 -15.06
N ALA A 28 16.01 7.26 -14.90
CA ALA A 28 15.24 6.28 -14.14
C ALA A 28 15.13 6.67 -12.66
N ALA A 29 16.21 7.17 -12.06
CA ALA A 29 16.24 7.56 -10.66
C ALA A 29 15.32 8.77 -10.39
N SER A 30 15.38 9.81 -11.22
CA SER A 30 14.54 11.00 -11.07
C SER A 30 13.07 10.68 -11.30
N PHE A 31 12.76 9.85 -12.31
CA PHE A 31 11.40 9.35 -12.55
C PHE A 31 10.87 8.56 -11.34
N ALA A 32 11.68 7.63 -10.82
CA ALA A 32 11.29 6.83 -9.66
C ALA A 32 11.03 7.70 -8.44
N TYR A 33 11.88 8.71 -8.19
CA TYR A 33 11.69 9.64 -7.09
C TYR A 33 10.37 10.42 -7.19
N GLY A 34 10.08 11.01 -8.36
CA GLY A 34 8.83 11.74 -8.57
C GLY A 34 7.59 10.85 -8.41
N ARG A 35 7.63 9.64 -8.98
CA ARG A 35 6.54 8.66 -8.86
C ARG A 35 6.38 8.11 -7.44
N LEU A 36 7.47 7.98 -6.68
CA LEU A 36 7.42 7.60 -5.27
C LEU A 36 6.58 8.62 -4.46
N GLN A 37 6.84 9.92 -4.64
CA GLN A 37 6.07 10.97 -3.97
C GLN A 37 4.59 10.95 -4.38
N MET A 38 4.31 10.70 -5.67
CA MET A 38 2.94 10.53 -6.14
C MET A 38 2.22 9.37 -5.43
N HIS A 39 2.87 8.21 -5.31
CA HIS A 39 2.28 7.05 -4.61
C HIS A 39 2.16 7.28 -3.11
N ARG A 40 3.13 7.97 -2.48
CA ARG A 40 3.05 8.39 -1.06
C ARG A 40 1.81 9.26 -0.84
N ASN A 41 1.65 10.33 -1.62
CA ASN A 41 0.50 11.24 -1.52
C ASN A 41 -0.84 10.53 -1.78
N ALA A 42 -0.85 9.60 -2.74
CA ALA A 42 -2.02 8.75 -2.99
C ALA A 42 -2.34 7.88 -1.76
N ALA A 43 -1.35 7.30 -1.09
CA ALA A 43 -1.57 6.49 0.12
C ALA A 43 -2.22 7.31 1.25
N HIS A 44 -1.81 8.57 1.46
CA HIS A 44 -2.48 9.48 2.42
C HIS A 44 -3.94 9.71 2.04
N THR A 45 -4.19 10.01 0.76
CA THR A 45 -5.56 10.23 0.26
C THR A 45 -6.43 9.00 0.47
N GLN A 46 -5.91 7.81 0.16
CA GLN A 46 -6.61 6.55 0.36
C GLN A 46 -6.89 6.27 1.83
N MET A 47 -5.96 6.58 2.74
CA MET A 47 -6.17 6.41 4.17
C MET A 47 -7.34 7.28 4.69
N VAL A 48 -7.51 8.50 4.18
CA VAL A 48 -8.68 9.34 4.49
C VAL A 48 -9.95 8.71 3.95
N ARG A 49 -9.96 8.30 2.67
CA ARG A 49 -11.13 7.69 2.03
C ARG A 49 -11.55 6.37 2.66
N ILE A 50 -10.61 5.54 3.12
CA ILE A 50 -10.89 4.31 3.87
C ILE A 50 -11.66 4.65 5.14
N ARG A 51 -11.23 5.66 5.90
CA ARG A 51 -11.92 6.07 7.15
C ARG A 51 -13.34 6.56 6.86
N GLU A 52 -13.51 7.38 5.82
CA GLU A 52 -14.81 7.88 5.39
C GLU A 52 -15.74 6.74 4.95
N ALA A 53 -15.21 5.82 4.14
CA ALA A 53 -15.95 4.65 3.67
C ALA A 53 -16.36 3.74 4.83
N ILE A 54 -15.48 3.50 5.82
CA ILE A 54 -15.80 2.73 7.03
C ILE A 54 -16.87 3.43 7.87
N ALA A 55 -16.80 4.76 8.00
CA ALA A 55 -17.82 5.51 8.72
C ALA A 55 -19.19 5.41 8.03
N ALA A 56 -19.22 5.55 6.70
CA ALA A 56 -20.42 5.45 5.88
C ALA A 56 -20.98 4.02 5.80
N SER A 57 -20.14 3.00 5.93
CA SER A 57 -20.55 1.59 5.83
C SER A 57 -21.22 1.06 7.08
N LYS A 58 -21.26 1.79 8.20
CA LYS A 58 -21.89 1.35 9.46
C LYS A 58 -23.38 1.03 9.25
N SER A 59 -23.81 -0.15 9.72
CA SER A 59 -25.20 -0.60 9.54
C SER A 59 -26.15 0.21 10.41
N LYS A 60 -27.26 0.65 9.83
CA LYS A 60 -28.45 1.08 10.59
C LYS A 60 -29.49 -0.04 10.74
N ILE A 61 -29.30 -1.15 10.00
CA ILE A 61 -30.19 -2.31 10.03
C ILE A 61 -29.71 -3.26 11.13
N PRO A 62 -30.57 -3.65 12.09
CA PRO A 62 -30.24 -4.62 13.12
C PRO A 62 -29.86 -5.98 12.51
N GLU A 63 -28.97 -6.70 13.19
CA GLU A 63 -28.67 -8.08 12.80
C GLU A 63 -29.93 -8.96 12.94
N PRO A 64 -30.26 -9.80 11.94
CA PRO A 64 -31.44 -10.64 12.01
C PRO A 64 -31.38 -11.62 13.19
N GLY A 65 -32.44 -11.64 14.00
CA GLY A 65 -32.53 -12.49 15.20
C GLY A 65 -32.56 -14.00 14.91
N PRO A 66 -32.58 -14.85 15.94
CA PRO A 66 -32.59 -16.31 15.80
C PRO A 66 -33.74 -16.85 14.94
N GLY A 67 -34.91 -16.20 14.97
CA GLY A 67 -36.11 -16.58 14.19
C GLY A 67 -36.21 -15.98 12.79
N ALA A 68 -35.21 -15.22 12.32
CA ALA A 68 -35.28 -14.57 11.02
C ALA A 68 -35.30 -15.59 9.87
N THR A 69 -36.16 -15.33 8.89
CA THR A 69 -36.31 -16.10 7.65
C THR A 69 -35.01 -16.08 6.84
N GLN A 70 -34.85 -17.06 5.95
CA GLN A 70 -33.71 -17.12 5.05
C GLN A 70 -33.64 -15.89 4.13
N GLU A 71 -34.79 -15.35 3.72
CA GLU A 71 -34.87 -14.15 2.89
C GLU A 71 -34.37 -12.91 3.61
N GLU A 72 -34.76 -12.69 4.87
CA GLU A 72 -34.27 -11.60 5.71
C GLU A 72 -32.75 -11.69 5.93
N ARG A 73 -32.23 -12.89 6.15
CA ARG A 73 -30.78 -13.13 6.26
C ARG A 73 -30.06 -12.81 4.95
N ARG A 74 -30.59 -13.23 3.80
CA ARG A 74 -30.02 -12.93 2.47
C ARG A 74 -30.06 -11.43 2.18
N ALA A 75 -31.14 -10.74 2.52
CA ALA A 75 -31.26 -9.29 2.35
C ALA A 75 -30.25 -8.54 3.21
N TYR A 76 -30.10 -8.93 4.49
CA TYR A 76 -29.09 -8.37 5.39
C TYR A 76 -27.66 -8.53 4.85
N VAL A 77 -27.31 -9.73 4.36
CA VAL A 77 -26.00 -9.99 3.76
C VAL A 77 -25.78 -9.18 2.49
N ARG A 78 -26.75 -9.15 1.56
CA ARG A 78 -26.65 -8.34 0.32
C ARG A 78 -26.43 -6.87 0.61
N GLU A 79 -27.18 -6.32 1.57
CA GLU A 79 -27.03 -4.93 1.97
C GLU A 79 -25.69 -4.68 2.68
N GLY A 80 -25.23 -5.62 3.51
CA GLY A 80 -23.88 -5.60 4.08
C GLY A 80 -22.81 -5.54 3.00
N THR A 81 -22.85 -6.43 2.01
CA THR A 81 -21.92 -6.45 0.88
C THR A 81 -21.95 -5.13 0.11
N ARG A 82 -23.14 -4.61 -0.23
CA ARG A 82 -23.30 -3.34 -0.94
C ARG A 82 -22.69 -2.17 -0.19
N ARG A 83 -22.91 -2.08 1.13
CA ARG A 83 -22.33 -1.03 1.99
C ARG A 83 -20.81 -1.13 2.11
N MET A 84 -20.25 -2.34 2.02
CA MET A 84 -18.81 -2.56 2.18
C MET A 84 -18.03 -2.43 0.86
N GLN A 85 -18.70 -2.43 -0.30
CA GLN A 85 -18.05 -2.26 -1.61
C GLN A 85 -17.12 -1.04 -1.69
N PRO A 86 -17.53 0.17 -1.25
CA PRO A 86 -16.63 1.33 -1.22
C PRO A 86 -15.39 1.08 -0.36
N VAL A 87 -15.55 0.49 0.83
CA VAL A 87 -14.42 0.20 1.73
C VAL A 87 -13.43 -0.74 1.07
N PHE A 88 -13.91 -1.80 0.42
CA PHE A 88 -13.07 -2.75 -0.31
C PHE A 88 -12.30 -2.09 -1.46
N ALA A 89 -12.96 -1.18 -2.20
CA ALA A 89 -12.31 -0.44 -3.28
C ALA A 89 -11.17 0.45 -2.76
N GLU A 90 -11.42 1.25 -1.72
CA GLU A 90 -10.39 2.15 -1.17
C GLU A 90 -9.23 1.37 -0.54
N VAL A 91 -9.49 0.24 0.13
CA VAL A 91 -8.45 -0.64 0.67
C VAL A 91 -7.61 -1.28 -0.43
N HIS A 92 -8.23 -1.70 -1.53
CA HIS A 92 -7.50 -2.18 -2.69
C HIS A 92 -6.56 -1.10 -3.26
N PHE A 93 -7.06 0.12 -3.45
CA PHE A 93 -6.23 1.24 -3.94
C PHE A 93 -5.10 1.60 -2.96
N TYR A 94 -5.32 1.48 -1.66
CA TYR A 94 -4.25 1.64 -0.68
C TYR A 94 -3.14 0.59 -0.84
N PHE A 95 -3.48 -0.68 -1.07
CA PHE A 95 -2.49 -1.72 -1.37
C PHE A 95 -1.78 -1.50 -2.72
N VAL A 96 -2.46 -0.93 -3.71
CA VAL A 96 -1.83 -0.47 -4.95
C VAL A 96 -0.78 0.62 -4.66
N CYS A 97 -1.06 1.56 -3.76
CA CYS A 97 -0.10 2.59 -3.36
C CYS A 97 1.14 2.00 -2.68
N TRP A 98 0.97 1.02 -1.79
CA TRP A 98 2.09 0.26 -1.20
C TRP A 98 2.96 -0.41 -2.27
N SER A 99 2.34 -1.09 -3.22
CA SER A 99 3.05 -1.72 -4.34
C SER A 99 3.78 -0.69 -5.21
N GLY A 100 3.16 0.48 -5.45
CA GLY A 100 3.75 1.58 -6.20
C GLY A 100 5.00 2.14 -5.51
N CYS A 101 4.91 2.43 -4.21
CA CYS A 101 6.04 2.89 -3.40
C CYS A 101 7.20 1.89 -3.43
N ARG A 102 6.91 0.61 -3.21
CA ARG A 102 7.91 -0.48 -3.28
C ARG A 102 8.62 -0.51 -4.64
N ASN A 103 7.87 -0.43 -5.74
CA ASN A 103 8.44 -0.52 -7.08
C ASN A 103 9.35 0.67 -7.38
N MET A 104 8.96 1.88 -6.97
CA MET A 104 9.77 3.07 -7.17
C MET A 104 11.01 3.08 -6.29
N LEU A 105 10.90 2.69 -5.01
CA LEU A 105 12.06 2.50 -4.14
C LEU A 105 13.02 1.47 -4.73
N ARG A 106 12.53 0.35 -5.27
CA ARG A 106 13.37 -0.67 -5.91
C ARG A 106 14.15 -0.15 -7.11
N ILE A 107 13.54 0.69 -7.95
CA ILE A 107 14.24 1.33 -9.08
C ILE A 107 15.30 2.31 -8.57
N LEU A 108 14.95 3.09 -7.54
CA LEU A 108 15.83 4.07 -6.94
C LEU A 108 17.04 3.38 -6.30
N VAL A 109 16.86 2.43 -5.38
CA VAL A 109 17.98 1.72 -4.73
C VAL A 109 18.66 0.68 -5.64
N GLY A 110 18.17 0.50 -6.86
CA GLY A 110 18.82 -0.31 -7.89
C GLY A 110 20.03 0.37 -8.53
N GLN A 111 20.25 1.67 -8.26
CA GLN A 111 21.43 2.37 -8.74
C GLN A 111 22.69 1.92 -7.96
N PRO A 112 23.85 1.75 -8.64
CA PRO A 112 25.11 1.36 -7.98
C PRO A 112 25.54 2.28 -6.84
N GLU A 113 25.17 3.56 -6.91
CA GLU A 113 25.51 4.57 -5.90
C GLU A 113 24.76 4.36 -4.58
N PHE A 114 23.68 3.57 -4.57
CA PHE A 114 22.73 3.48 -3.45
C PHE A 114 22.70 2.09 -2.79
N LEU A 115 23.83 1.38 -2.78
CA LEU A 115 23.94 0.06 -2.13
C LEU A 115 23.60 0.07 -0.64
N GLU A 116 23.90 1.16 0.08
CA GLU A 116 23.53 1.29 1.49
C GLU A 116 22.01 1.45 1.67
N ALA A 117 21.38 2.32 0.87
CA ALA A 117 19.94 2.48 0.86
C ALA A 117 19.23 1.18 0.46
N LYS A 118 19.84 0.39 -0.43
CA LYS A 118 19.35 -0.94 -0.81
C LYS A 118 19.29 -1.89 0.38
N LYS A 119 20.29 -1.89 1.28
CA LYS A 119 20.29 -2.73 2.48
C LYS A 119 19.10 -2.41 3.40
N ILE A 120 18.81 -1.12 3.57
CA ILE A 120 17.65 -0.65 4.35
C ILE A 120 16.35 -1.12 3.70
N PHE A 121 16.21 -0.87 2.38
CA PHE A 121 15.03 -1.29 1.62
C PHE A 121 14.80 -2.81 1.70
N ASP A 122 15.85 -3.62 1.54
CA ASP A 122 15.77 -5.07 1.63
C ASP A 122 15.39 -5.54 3.05
N GLY A 123 15.74 -4.77 4.09
CA GLY A 123 15.29 -4.98 5.47
C GLY A 123 13.76 -4.92 5.64
N TYR A 124 13.08 -4.11 4.84
CA TYR A 124 11.62 -3.97 4.84
C TYR A 124 10.92 -4.85 3.80
N ARG A 125 11.64 -5.75 3.13
CA ARG A 125 11.11 -6.56 2.02
C ARG A 125 9.87 -7.36 2.40
N LYS A 126 9.88 -8.02 3.57
CA LYS A 126 8.75 -8.85 4.04
C LYS A 126 7.48 -8.02 4.23
N GLU A 127 7.61 -6.81 4.75
CA GLU A 127 6.49 -5.89 4.94
C GLU A 127 5.90 -5.46 3.60
N PHE A 128 6.75 -5.02 2.66
CA PHE A 128 6.28 -4.67 1.33
C PHE A 128 5.63 -5.85 0.59
N GLU A 129 6.19 -7.06 0.70
CA GLU A 129 5.60 -8.28 0.13
C GLU A 129 4.25 -8.63 0.76
N HIS A 130 4.11 -8.41 2.07
CA HIS A 130 2.85 -8.58 2.78
C HIS A 130 1.76 -7.68 2.18
N TYR A 131 1.96 -6.36 2.03
CA TYR A 131 0.94 -5.48 1.43
C TYR A 131 0.71 -5.72 -0.06
N VAL A 132 1.73 -6.16 -0.81
CA VAL A 132 1.55 -6.60 -2.21
C VAL A 132 0.64 -7.83 -2.30
N ALA A 133 0.77 -8.79 -1.37
CA ALA A 133 -0.15 -9.93 -1.32
C ALA A 133 -1.60 -9.49 -1.05
N GLY A 134 -1.80 -8.40 -0.29
CA GLY A 134 -3.11 -7.79 -0.08
C GLY A 134 -3.71 -7.26 -1.38
N ARG A 135 -2.93 -6.57 -2.23
CA ARG A 135 -3.40 -6.17 -3.57
C ARG A 135 -3.92 -7.40 -4.35
N ASN A 136 -3.13 -8.48 -4.35
CA ASN A 136 -3.44 -9.70 -5.10
C ASN A 136 -4.67 -10.45 -4.54
N SER A 137 -5.07 -10.23 -3.28
CA SER A 137 -6.29 -10.83 -2.74
C SER A 137 -7.56 -10.18 -3.30
N PHE A 138 -7.48 -8.90 -3.72
CA PHE A 138 -8.59 -8.20 -4.35
C PHE A 138 -8.69 -8.45 -5.86
N GLU A 139 -7.57 -8.66 -6.56
CA GLU A 139 -7.56 -8.94 -8.02
C GLU A 139 -8.20 -10.29 -8.39
N HIS A 140 -8.35 -11.20 -7.41
CA HIS A 140 -8.92 -12.54 -7.58
C HIS A 140 -10.04 -12.84 -6.58
N PHE A 141 -10.72 -11.81 -6.07
CA PHE A 141 -11.79 -11.98 -5.06
C PHE A 141 -12.92 -12.90 -5.55
N HIS A 142 -13.13 -12.96 -6.87
CA HIS A 142 -14.11 -13.84 -7.51
C HIS A 142 -13.59 -15.28 -7.73
N ASP A 143 -12.28 -15.50 -7.73
CA ASP A 143 -11.63 -16.76 -8.17
C ASP A 143 -11.10 -17.61 -7.01
N ARG A 144 -11.11 -17.13 -5.76
CA ARG A 144 -10.49 -17.81 -4.61
C ARG A 144 -11.50 -18.42 -3.63
N LEU A 145 -11.89 -19.67 -3.89
CA LEU A 145 -12.57 -20.58 -2.96
C LEU A 145 -12.03 -22.01 -3.16
N PRO A 146 -11.91 -22.91 -2.15
CA PRO A 146 -12.35 -22.83 -0.75
C PRO A 146 -11.32 -23.26 0.32
N GLY A 147 -11.65 -23.00 1.61
CA GLY A 147 -11.42 -23.91 2.75
C GLY A 147 -10.14 -23.75 3.59
N ARG A 148 -10.30 -23.50 4.90
CA ARG A 148 -9.28 -23.79 5.93
C ARG A 148 -9.86 -24.66 7.05
N PRO A 149 -9.01 -25.31 7.88
CA PRO A 149 -9.38 -26.36 8.85
C PRO A 149 -10.28 -25.94 10.01
N GLU A 150 -10.63 -24.66 10.13
CA GLU A 150 -11.55 -24.12 11.15
C GLU A 150 -12.90 -23.71 10.53
N ALA A 151 -13.25 -24.32 9.39
CA ALA A 151 -14.49 -24.12 8.66
C ALA A 151 -15.76 -24.39 9.49
N ASP A 152 -15.64 -24.87 10.72
CA ASP A 152 -16.78 -25.35 11.50
C ASP A 152 -17.33 -24.25 12.43
N ARG A 153 -16.57 -23.17 12.65
CA ARG A 153 -16.87 -22.13 13.67
C ARG A 153 -17.63 -20.90 13.18
N VAL A 154 -17.92 -20.79 11.87
CA VAL A 154 -18.67 -19.65 11.31
C VAL A 154 -20.06 -20.10 10.85
N LYS A 155 -21.10 -19.28 11.05
CA LYS A 155 -22.45 -19.64 10.62
C LYS A 155 -22.53 -19.69 9.09
N GLU A 156 -23.03 -20.81 8.60
CA GLU A 156 -23.20 -21.12 7.20
C GLU A 156 -24.27 -20.21 6.58
N VAL A 157 -23.96 -19.56 5.45
CA VAL A 157 -24.97 -18.94 4.59
C VAL A 157 -25.00 -19.78 3.31
N GLN A 158 -26.09 -20.51 3.10
CA GLN A 158 -26.31 -21.31 1.89
C GLN A 158 -27.18 -20.53 0.88
N PRO A 159 -26.59 -19.91 -0.16
CA PRO A 159 -27.35 -19.33 -1.26
C PRO A 159 -27.75 -20.36 -2.34
N ASP A 160 -27.00 -21.46 -2.53
CA ASP A 160 -27.21 -22.42 -3.63
C ASP A 160 -26.91 -23.88 -3.19
N PRO A 161 -27.82 -24.86 -3.42
CA PRO A 161 -27.60 -26.28 -3.12
C PRO A 161 -26.53 -27.00 -3.94
N ARG A 162 -26.12 -26.46 -5.11
CA ARG A 162 -25.18 -27.14 -6.03
C ARG A 162 -23.76 -26.59 -5.99
N ALA A 163 -23.54 -25.44 -5.34
CA ALA A 163 -22.24 -24.78 -5.30
C ALA A 163 -21.30 -25.30 -4.20
N GLY A 164 -21.76 -26.17 -3.30
CA GLY A 164 -20.98 -26.53 -2.10
C GLY A 164 -20.78 -25.33 -1.15
N PRO A 165 -20.36 -25.59 0.10
CA PRO A 165 -20.17 -24.52 1.08
C PRO A 165 -18.99 -23.63 0.69
N HIS A 166 -19.28 -22.37 0.41
CA HIS A 166 -18.28 -21.35 0.10
C HIS A 166 -18.35 -20.22 1.12
N ARG A 167 -17.26 -20.04 1.87
CA ARG A 167 -17.10 -18.96 2.85
C ARG A 167 -15.94 -18.08 2.44
N ILE A 168 -16.25 -16.88 1.98
CA ILE A 168 -15.26 -15.84 1.77
C ILE A 168 -15.03 -15.15 3.13
N PHE A 169 -13.87 -15.40 3.73
CA PHE A 169 -13.45 -14.77 4.99
C PHE A 169 -12.81 -13.42 4.70
N ALA A 170 -13.58 -12.50 4.13
CA ALA A 170 -13.16 -11.12 3.95
C ALA A 170 -13.95 -10.22 4.89
N GLY A 171 -13.26 -9.46 5.73
CA GLY A 171 -13.92 -8.62 6.72
C GLY A 171 -12.97 -7.61 7.33
N PHE A 172 -13.55 -6.64 8.02
CA PHE A 172 -12.80 -5.64 8.77
C PHE A 172 -13.02 -5.82 10.26
N HIS A 173 -11.93 -5.83 11.01
CA HIS A 173 -11.97 -5.86 12.46
C HIS A 173 -10.90 -4.94 13.02
N ALA A 174 -11.28 -3.97 13.86
CA ALA A 174 -10.36 -3.09 14.58
C ALA A 174 -9.23 -2.46 13.72
N GLY A 175 -9.57 -1.95 12.53
CA GLY A 175 -8.59 -1.33 11.62
C GLY A 175 -7.75 -2.33 10.82
N LYS A 176 -8.13 -3.62 10.81
CA LYS A 176 -7.48 -4.66 10.01
C LYS A 176 -8.41 -5.17 8.92
N TYR A 177 -7.86 -5.45 7.75
CA TYR A 177 -8.48 -6.23 6.70
C TYR A 177 -8.04 -7.69 6.85
N ILE A 178 -8.97 -8.62 6.87
CA ILE A 178 -8.68 -10.05 6.92
C ILE A 178 -9.11 -10.66 5.59
N HIS A 179 -8.26 -11.50 4.99
CA HIS A 179 -8.62 -12.36 3.87
C HIS A 179 -7.95 -13.73 4.02
N SER A 180 -8.74 -14.79 4.04
CA SER A 180 -8.28 -16.16 4.30
C SER A 180 -7.56 -16.26 5.65
N ASN A 181 -6.23 -16.39 5.66
CA ASN A 181 -5.39 -16.50 6.85
C ASN A 181 -4.40 -15.35 7.01
N LEU A 182 -4.57 -14.33 6.18
CA LEU A 182 -3.73 -13.15 6.17
C LEU A 182 -4.55 -12.00 6.71
N GLU A 183 -3.84 -11.12 7.42
CA GLU A 183 -4.39 -9.95 8.05
C GLU A 183 -3.49 -8.77 7.71
N TRP A 184 -4.08 -7.68 7.26
CA TRP A 184 -3.39 -6.44 6.91
C TRP A 184 -3.89 -5.31 7.79
N ASP A 185 -2.96 -4.56 8.36
CA ASP A 185 -3.29 -3.33 9.07
C ASP A 185 -3.63 -2.22 8.06
N ILE A 186 -4.85 -1.71 8.10
CA ILE A 186 -5.34 -0.59 7.29
C ILE A 186 -5.64 0.64 8.16
N SER A 187 -5.11 0.67 9.38
CA SER A 187 -5.21 1.77 10.32
C SER A 187 -4.17 2.86 10.00
N PRO A 188 -4.24 4.04 10.67
CA PRO A 188 -3.23 5.09 10.52
C PRO A 188 -1.79 4.58 10.75
N ALA A 189 -1.62 3.61 11.64
CA ALA A 189 -0.31 3.04 11.97
C ALA A 189 0.36 2.36 10.77
N SER A 190 -0.39 1.81 9.81
CA SER A 190 0.22 1.24 8.61
C SER A 190 0.75 2.32 7.67
N LEU A 191 0.06 3.46 7.57
CA LEU A 191 0.56 4.60 6.79
C LEU A 191 1.83 5.17 7.41
N GLU A 192 1.86 5.35 8.74
CA GLU A 192 3.06 5.80 9.46
C GLU A 192 4.26 4.86 9.22
N ARG A 193 4.03 3.54 9.18
CA ARG A 193 5.08 2.57 8.83
C ARG A 193 5.54 2.72 7.37
N LEU A 194 4.63 2.90 6.42
CA LEU A 194 5.00 3.16 5.02
C LEU A 194 5.89 4.40 4.90
N GLU A 195 5.49 5.49 5.54
CA GLU A 195 6.24 6.74 5.56
C GLU A 195 7.63 6.54 6.17
N LYS A 196 7.69 5.89 7.33
CA LYS A 196 8.97 5.55 7.97
C LYS A 196 9.89 4.77 7.04
N TYR A 197 9.38 3.74 6.36
CA TYR A 197 10.20 2.93 5.46
C TYR A 197 10.71 3.74 4.26
N ILE A 198 9.88 4.64 3.72
CA ILE A 198 10.27 5.55 2.66
C ILE A 198 11.35 6.51 3.16
N ASP A 199 11.14 7.15 4.32
CA ASP A 199 12.02 8.18 4.86
C ASP A 199 13.37 7.60 5.28
N ASP A 200 13.41 6.39 5.85
CA ASP A 200 14.66 5.70 6.17
C ASP A 200 15.51 5.48 4.90
N VAL A 201 14.89 5.02 3.81
CA VAL A 201 15.60 4.81 2.53
C VAL A 201 16.01 6.15 1.92
N LEU A 202 15.12 7.13 1.90
CA LEU A 202 15.39 8.44 1.31
C LEU A 202 16.44 9.23 2.07
N SER A 203 16.55 9.05 3.40
CA SER A 203 17.60 9.71 4.19
C SER A 203 19.01 9.38 3.68
N VAL A 204 19.26 8.11 3.36
CA VAL A 204 20.54 7.64 2.83
C VAL A 204 20.73 8.07 1.38
N VAL A 205 19.66 8.00 0.56
CA VAL A 205 19.71 8.48 -0.82
C VAL A 205 20.05 9.97 -0.87
N HIS A 206 19.38 10.81 -0.08
CA HIS A 206 19.60 12.24 -0.01
C HIS A 206 21.03 12.58 0.43
N LYS A 207 21.50 11.96 1.51
CA LYS A 207 22.88 12.12 1.97
C LYS A 207 23.88 11.77 0.86
N ARG A 208 23.66 10.64 0.17
CA ARG A 208 24.56 10.19 -0.89
C ARG A 208 24.54 11.11 -2.10
N ILE A 209 23.37 11.63 -2.47
CA ILE A 209 23.23 12.63 -3.51
C ILE A 209 24.04 13.88 -3.17
N ASP A 210 23.93 14.38 -1.93
CA ASP A 210 24.66 15.57 -1.50
C ASP A 210 26.18 15.34 -1.48
N GLU A 211 26.65 14.15 -1.09
CA GLU A 211 28.08 13.77 -1.18
C GLU A 211 28.58 13.70 -2.62
N GLU A 212 27.84 13.01 -3.50
CA GLU A 212 28.18 12.92 -4.92
C GLU A 212 28.12 14.28 -5.61
N PHE A 213 27.18 15.12 -5.17
CA PHE A 213 27.03 16.48 -5.63
C PHE A 213 28.26 17.33 -5.28
N ILE A 214 28.71 17.31 -4.02
CA ILE A 214 29.94 17.99 -3.59
C ILE A 214 31.15 17.46 -4.38
N ARG A 215 31.26 16.13 -4.55
CA ARG A 215 32.37 15.50 -5.25
C ARG A 215 32.45 15.90 -6.72
N LYS A 216 31.32 15.86 -7.45
CA LYS A 216 31.28 16.19 -8.89
C LYS A 216 31.29 17.70 -9.15
N GLY A 217 30.69 18.49 -8.27
CA GLY A 217 30.63 19.95 -8.38
C GLY A 217 31.93 20.68 -8.03
N ILE A 218 32.83 20.06 -7.25
CA ILE A 218 34.19 20.57 -6.99
C ILE A 218 35.17 20.17 -8.11
N ALA A 219 34.85 19.15 -8.89
CA ALA A 219 35.73 18.61 -9.94
C ALA A 219 35.50 19.22 -11.34
N ALA A 220 34.51 20.11 -11.50
CA ALA A 220 34.12 20.76 -12.76
C ALA A 220 34.38 22.27 -12.69
#